data_AF-A0AAJ0P9T4-F1
#
_entry.id   AF-A0AAJ0P9T4-F1
#
_cell.length_a   1.000
_cell.length_b   1.000
_cell.length_c   1.000
_cell.angle_alpha   90.00
_cell.angle_beta   90.00
_cell.angle_gamma   90.00
#
_symmetry.space_group_name_H-M   'P 1'
#
loop_
_entity.id
_entity.type
_entity.pdbx_description
1 polymer ?
#
loop_
_entity_poly.entity_id
_entity_poly.type
_entity_poly.pdbx_seq_one_letter_code
_entity_poly.pdbx_strand_id
1 'polypeptide(L)'
;MKTAYFKRYFDDAALNEAWASESLGEFNADGQAALTIGFLRPALDRLLWIRQNRRIFFLPAWIDAFIGGQVSPEALRVVDDFLGEQRSLPIDVRRKILLARDELARTVAIRKT
;
A
#
# COMPACT_ATOMS: atom_id res chain seq x y z
N MET A 1 -11.26 -3.30 14.34
CA MET A 1 -12.03 -3.26 13.07
C MET A 1 -11.12 -3.36 11.85
N LYS A 2 -10.23 -2.40 11.57
CA LYS A 2 -9.33 -2.42 10.38
C LYS A 2 -8.50 -3.70 10.21
N THR A 3 -8.00 -4.31 11.29
CA THR A 3 -7.24 -5.58 11.22
C THR A 3 -8.04 -6.72 10.59
N ALA A 4 -9.32 -6.86 10.97
CA ALA A 4 -10.19 -7.87 10.40
C ALA A 4 -10.46 -7.58 8.91
N TYR A 5 -10.70 -6.32 8.54
CA TYR A 5 -10.87 -5.91 7.15
C TYR A 5 -9.61 -6.18 6.31
N PHE A 6 -8.42 -5.85 6.82
CA PHE A 6 -7.15 -6.08 6.13
C PHE A 6 -6.94 -7.57 5.83
N LYS A 7 -7.25 -8.44 6.80
CA LYS A 7 -7.15 -9.90 6.64
C LYS A 7 -8.06 -10.43 5.52
N ARG A 8 -9.23 -9.84 5.32
CA ARG A 8 -10.18 -10.27 4.27
C ARG A 8 -9.63 -10.15 2.85
N TYR A 9 -8.70 -9.23 2.58
CA TYR A 9 -8.08 -9.12 1.26
C TYR A 9 -7.31 -10.38 0.82
N PHE A 10 -6.94 -11.24 1.78
CA PHE A 10 -6.12 -12.43 1.54
C PHE A 10 -6.85 -13.73 1.88
N ASP A 11 -7.71 -13.70 2.88
CA ASP A 11 -8.27 -14.92 3.49
C ASP A 11 -9.73 -15.21 3.06
N ASP A 12 -10.36 -14.28 2.33
CA ASP A 12 -11.73 -14.43 1.84
C ASP A 12 -11.71 -14.76 0.35
N ALA A 13 -11.73 -16.06 0.02
CA ALA A 13 -11.74 -16.52 -1.38
C ALA A 13 -13.03 -16.17 -2.13
N ALA A 14 -14.10 -15.83 -1.41
CA ALA A 14 -15.37 -15.38 -1.97
C ALA A 14 -15.43 -13.84 -2.12
N LEU A 15 -14.35 -13.12 -1.78
CA LEU A 15 -14.34 -11.67 -1.85
C LEU A 15 -14.51 -11.20 -3.29
N ASN A 16 -15.57 -10.43 -3.52
CA ASN A 16 -15.82 -9.83 -4.81
C ASN A 16 -14.68 -8.87 -5.20
N GLU A 17 -14.11 -9.02 -6.39
CA GLU A 17 -12.95 -8.23 -6.85
C GLU A 17 -13.25 -6.73 -7.03
N ALA A 18 -14.48 -6.37 -7.42
CA ALA A 18 -14.88 -4.96 -7.52
C ALA A 18 -14.93 -4.35 -6.12
N TRP A 19 -15.59 -5.03 -5.17
CA TRP A 19 -15.61 -4.61 -3.77
C TRP A 19 -14.20 -4.52 -3.18
N ALA A 20 -13.34 -5.51 -3.45
CA ALA A 20 -11.98 -5.51 -2.95
C ALA A 20 -11.20 -4.29 -3.46
N SER A 21 -11.37 -3.90 -4.72
CA SER A 21 -10.70 -2.74 -5.30
C SER A 21 -11.27 -1.42 -4.77
N GLU A 22 -12.59 -1.27 -4.73
CA GLU A 22 -13.26 -0.06 -4.24
C GLU A 22 -13.00 0.21 -2.76
N SER A 23 -12.94 -0.85 -1.95
CA SER A 23 -12.68 -0.73 -0.51
C SER A 23 -11.26 -0.24 -0.18
N LEU A 24 -10.29 -0.30 -1.10
CA LEU A 24 -8.91 0.15 -0.84
C LEU A 24 -8.85 1.66 -0.57
N GLY A 25 -9.65 2.44 -1.30
CA GLY A 25 -9.77 3.87 -1.11
C GLY A 25 -10.36 4.20 0.27
N GLU A 26 -11.50 3.59 0.60
CA GLU A 26 -12.14 3.77 1.91
C GLU A 26 -11.26 3.32 3.08
N PHE A 27 -10.48 2.24 2.91
CA PHE A 27 -9.55 1.79 3.93
C PHE A 27 -8.48 2.84 4.22
N ASN A 28 -8.01 3.54 3.20
CA ASN A 28 -6.90 4.50 3.25
C ASN A 28 -7.35 5.96 3.02
N ALA A 29 -8.62 6.26 3.30
CA ALA A 29 -9.21 7.58 3.06
C ALA A 29 -8.49 8.71 3.81
N ASP A 30 -8.74 9.95 3.39
CA ASP A 30 -8.15 11.13 4.02
C ASP A 30 -8.39 11.16 5.54
N GLY A 31 -7.32 11.46 6.29
CA GLY A 31 -7.33 11.43 7.75
C GLY A 31 -7.18 10.05 8.39
N GLN A 32 -7.20 8.96 7.61
CA GLN A 32 -7.04 7.60 8.15
C GLN A 32 -5.57 7.18 8.34
N ALA A 33 -4.59 7.96 7.89
CA ALA A 33 -3.17 7.62 7.91
C ALA A 33 -2.68 7.11 9.29
N ALA A 34 -3.10 7.76 10.39
CA ALA A 34 -2.72 7.35 11.74
C ALA A 34 -3.24 5.95 12.12
N LEU A 35 -4.38 5.54 11.55
CA LEU A 35 -4.99 4.22 11.76
C LEU A 35 -4.48 3.17 10.78
N THR A 36 -3.90 3.59 9.64
CA THR A 36 -3.48 2.68 8.57
C THR A 36 -1.97 2.46 8.50
N ILE A 37 -1.15 3.31 9.12
CA ILE A 37 0.32 3.19 9.09
C ILE A 37 0.82 1.82 9.55
N GLY A 38 0.19 1.21 10.57
CA GLY A 38 0.52 -0.13 11.04
C GLY A 38 0.29 -1.25 10.00
N PHE A 39 -0.45 -0.97 8.92
CA PHE A 39 -0.70 -1.89 7.81
C PHE A 39 0.21 -1.66 6.60
N LEU A 40 0.98 -0.57 6.57
CA LEU A 40 1.83 -0.24 5.43
C LEU A 40 2.89 -1.32 5.16
N ARG A 41 3.67 -1.71 6.18
CA ARG A 41 4.66 -2.79 6.02
C ARG A 41 4.00 -4.13 5.66
N PRO A 42 2.96 -4.61 6.37
CA PRO A 42 2.21 -5.80 5.97
C PRO A 42 1.67 -5.75 4.53
N ALA A 43 1.26 -4.57 4.05
CA ALA A 43 0.76 -4.39 2.69
C ALA A 43 1.88 -4.52 1.64
N LEU A 44 3.08 -4.00 1.93
CA LEU A 44 4.27 -4.15 1.09
C LEU A 44 4.77 -5.60 1.04
N ASP A 45 4.73 -6.32 2.16
CA ASP A 45 5.14 -7.73 2.23
C ASP A 45 4.22 -8.64 1.39
N ARG A 46 3.00 -8.20 1.06
CA ARG A 46 2.02 -8.96 0.27
C ARG A 46 2.10 -8.76 -1.24
N LEU A 47 2.97 -7.87 -1.74
CA LEU A 47 3.00 -7.50 -3.16
C LEU A 47 3.23 -8.68 -4.10
N LEU A 48 4.14 -9.60 -3.76
CA LEU A 48 4.41 -10.78 -4.60
C LEU A 48 3.25 -11.78 -4.58
N TRP A 49 2.61 -11.95 -3.44
CA TRP A 49 1.40 -12.77 -3.34
C TRP A 49 0.29 -12.17 -4.20
N ILE A 50 0.04 -10.86 -4.09
CA ILE A 50 -0.99 -10.16 -4.87
C ILE A 50 -0.72 -10.30 -6.37
N ARG A 51 0.54 -10.11 -6.80
CA ARG A 51 0.94 -10.27 -8.20
C ARG A 51 0.58 -11.65 -8.77
N GLN A 52 0.68 -12.70 -7.95
CA GLN A 52 0.43 -14.07 -8.37
C GLN A 52 -1.05 -14.47 -8.29
N ASN A 53 -1.81 -13.89 -7.35
CA ASN A 53 -3.13 -14.39 -6.97
C ASN A 53 -4.29 -13.46 -7.34
N ARG A 54 -4.02 -12.21 -7.74
CA ARG A 54 -5.06 -11.22 -8.04
C ARG A 54 -4.96 -10.72 -9.47
N ARG A 55 -6.05 -10.10 -9.93
CA ARG A 55 -6.10 -9.50 -11.27
C ARG A 55 -5.00 -8.44 -11.45
N ILE A 56 -4.51 -8.30 -12.67
CA ILE A 56 -3.35 -7.47 -13.01
C ILE A 56 -3.48 -6.01 -12.53
N PHE A 57 -4.69 -5.44 -12.52
CA PHE A 57 -4.94 -4.07 -12.07
C PHE A 57 -5.04 -3.91 -10.55
N PHE A 58 -5.18 -5.01 -9.79
CA PHE A 58 -5.31 -4.94 -8.34
C PHE A 58 -3.98 -4.57 -7.66
N LEU A 59 -2.85 -5.10 -8.14
CA LEU A 59 -1.52 -4.78 -7.59
C LEU A 59 -1.18 -3.29 -7.65
N PRO A 60 -1.29 -2.59 -8.80
CA PRO A 60 -1.03 -1.15 -8.83
C PRO A 60 -2.00 -0.37 -7.94
N ALA A 61 -3.29 -0.72 -7.91
CA ALA A 61 -4.26 -0.07 -7.02
C ALA A 61 -3.94 -0.26 -5.54
N TRP A 62 -3.46 -1.45 -5.16
CA TRP A 62 -3.00 -1.76 -3.80
C TRP A 62 -1.82 -0.88 -3.39
N ILE A 63 -0.81 -0.75 -4.25
CA ILE A 63 0.36 0.10 -4.00
C ILE A 63 -0.08 1.55 -3.84
N ASP A 64 -0.92 2.05 -4.75
CA ASP A 64 -1.40 3.43 -4.72
C ASP A 64 -2.19 3.74 -3.45
N ALA A 65 -3.09 2.83 -3.03
CA ALA A 65 -3.90 3.04 -1.84
C ALA A 65 -3.08 3.02 -0.55
N PHE A 66 -2.20 2.02 -0.37
CA PHE A 66 -1.46 1.87 0.89
C PHE A 66 -0.30 2.84 1.05
N ILE A 67 0.38 3.23 -0.03
CA ILE A 67 1.44 4.25 0.03
C ILE A 67 0.83 5.65 -0.05
N GLY A 68 -0.09 5.89 -0.97
CA GLY A 68 -0.71 7.20 -1.20
C GLY A 68 -1.62 7.67 -0.07
N GLY A 69 -2.22 6.75 0.72
CA GLY A 69 -2.97 7.10 1.92
C GLY A 69 -2.12 7.50 3.12
N GLN A 70 -0.79 7.51 2.99
CA GLN A 70 0.14 7.87 4.05
C GLN A 70 0.66 9.29 3.86
N VAL A 71 1.14 9.87 4.96
CA VAL A 71 1.43 11.30 5.00
C VAL A 71 2.59 11.67 5.94
N SER A 72 3.14 10.69 6.67
CA SER A 72 4.11 10.93 7.73
C SER A 72 5.54 10.59 7.30
N PRO A 73 6.56 11.24 7.89
CA PRO A 73 7.96 10.83 7.70
C PRO A 73 8.22 9.37 8.08
N GLU A 74 7.48 8.85 9.07
CA GLU A 74 7.57 7.45 9.49
C GLU A 74 7.13 6.50 8.36
N ALA A 75 6.02 6.79 7.69
CA ALA A 75 5.57 5.99 6.56
C ALA A 75 6.57 6.02 5.40
N LEU A 76 7.15 7.20 5.11
CA LEU A 76 8.19 7.31 4.08
C LEU A 76 9.40 6.42 4.40
N ARG A 77 9.85 6.42 5.67
CA ARG A 77 10.92 5.54 6.13
C ARG A 77 10.58 4.06 5.96
N VAL A 78 9.35 3.64 6.29
CA VAL A 78 8.91 2.24 6.09
C VAL A 78 9.01 1.82 4.62
N VAL A 79 8.65 2.71 3.68
CA VAL A 79 8.77 2.41 2.25
C VAL A 79 10.24 2.35 1.80
N ASP A 80 11.06 3.27 2.30
CA ASP A 80 12.51 3.31 2.00
C ASP A 80 13.23 2.07 2.52
N ASP A 81 12.94 1.66 3.76
CA ASP A 81 13.48 0.46 4.39
C ASP A 81 13.10 -0.78 3.57
N PHE A 82 11.82 -0.92 3.19
CA PHE A 82 11.35 -2.01 2.34
C PHE A 82 12.07 -2.04 0.98
N LEU A 83 12.23 -0.91 0.31
CA LEU A 83 12.95 -0.83 -0.97
C LEU A 83 14.43 -1.21 -0.83
N GLY A 84 15.06 -0.92 0.32
CA GLY A 84 16.44 -1.27 0.62
C GLY A 84 16.65 -2.76 0.93
N GLU A 85 15.69 -3.36 1.63
CA GLU A 85 15.65 -4.79 1.96
C GLU A 85 15.35 -5.66 0.73
N GLN A 86 14.41 -5.25 -0.12
CA GLN A 86 13.89 -6.06 -1.23
C GLN A 86 14.55 -5.74 -2.58
N ARG A 87 15.86 -6.04 -2.68
CA ARG A 87 16.69 -5.74 -3.87
C ARG A 87 16.30 -6.53 -5.13
N SER A 88 15.62 -7.66 -4.99
CA SER A 88 15.24 -8.55 -6.09
C SER A 88 13.78 -8.41 -6.51
N LEU A 89 13.10 -7.30 -6.18
CA LEU A 89 11.74 -7.06 -6.65
C LEU A 89 11.69 -7.02 -8.19
N PRO A 90 10.63 -7.58 -8.80
CA PRO A 90 10.36 -7.35 -10.21
C PRO A 90 10.39 -5.85 -10.54
N ILE A 91 11.06 -5.49 -11.64
CA ILE A 91 11.37 -4.10 -11.97
C ILE A 91 10.11 -3.22 -12.09
N ASP A 92 9.02 -3.78 -12.60
CA ASP A 92 7.74 -3.10 -12.73
C ASP A 92 7.11 -2.78 -11.36
N VAL A 93 7.17 -3.72 -10.41
CA VAL A 93 6.71 -3.51 -9.03
C VAL A 93 7.57 -2.45 -8.35
N ARG A 94 8.89 -2.55 -8.46
CA ARG A 94 9.82 -1.58 -7.88
C ARG A 94 9.55 -0.17 -8.42
N ARG A 95 9.36 -0.02 -9.73
CA ARG A 95 9.04 1.27 -10.36
C ARG A 95 7.72 1.84 -9.86
N LYS A 96 6.68 1.00 -9.70
CA LYS A 96 5.39 1.44 -9.18
C LYS A 96 5.47 1.92 -7.73
N ILE A 97 6.24 1.23 -6.88
CA ILE A 97 6.51 1.67 -5.50
C ILE A 97 7.24 3.02 -5.51
N LEU A 98 8.31 3.16 -6.31
CA LEU A 98 9.08 4.41 -6.39
C LEU A 98 8.19 5.59 -6.81
N LEU A 99 7.29 5.38 -7.78
CA LEU A 99 6.33 6.40 -8.20
C LEU A 99 5.42 6.86 -7.04
N ALA A 100 4.80 5.92 -6.32
CA ALA A 100 3.93 6.25 -5.19
C ALA A 100 4.71 6.87 -4.01
N ARG A 101 5.95 6.41 -3.81
CA ARG A 101 6.87 6.92 -2.80
C ARG A 101 7.27 8.37 -3.06
N ASP A 102 7.43 8.78 -4.32
CA ASP A 102 7.75 10.17 -4.67
C ASP A 102 6.60 11.13 -4.36
N GLU A 103 5.34 10.70 -4.52
CA GLU A 103 4.18 11.48 -4.05
C GLU A 103 4.19 11.60 -2.52
N LEU A 104 4.38 10.50 -1.80
CA LEU A 104 4.49 10.51 -0.33
C LEU A 104 5.61 11.43 0.16
N ALA A 105 6.78 11.41 -0.48
CA ALA A 105 7.91 12.27 -0.14
C ALA A 105 7.55 13.76 -0.29
N ARG A 106 6.82 14.12 -1.35
CA ARG A 106 6.30 15.49 -1.54
C ARG A 106 5.31 15.88 -0.45
N THR A 107 4.35 15.01 -0.12
CA THR A 107 3.40 15.25 0.98
C THR A 107 4.10 15.51 2.31
N VAL A 108 5.12 14.69 2.63
CA VAL A 108 5.93 14.86 3.85
C VAL A 108 6.69 16.18 3.85
N ALA A 109 7.26 16.59 2.71
CA ALA A 109 7.99 17.85 2.60
C ALA A 109 7.06 19.06 2.81
N ILE A 110 5.88 19.05 2.20
CA ILE A 110 4.88 20.12 2.33
C ILE A 110 4.46 20.30 3.80
N ARG A 111 4.23 19.21 4.52
CA ARG A 111 3.77 19.25 5.93
C ARG A 111 4.83 19.69 6.95
N LYS A 112 6.10 19.79 6.54
CA LYS A 112 7.19 20.32 7.37
C LYS A 112 7.36 21.83 7.24
N THR A 113 6.77 22.42 6.21
CA THR A 113 6.78 23.88 5.95
C THR A 113 5.65 24.53 6.73
#